data_AF-A0A7R9E268-F1
#
_entry.id   AF-A0A7R9E268-F1
#
_cell.length_a   1.000
_cell.length_b   1.000
_cell.length_c   1.000
_cell.angle_alpha   90.00
_cell.angle_beta   90.00
_cell.angle_gamma   90.00
#
_symmetry.space_group_name_H-M   'P 1'
#
loop_
_entity.id
_entity.type
_entity.pdbx_description
1 polymer ?
#
loop_
_entity_poly.entity_id
_entity_poly.type
_entity_poly.pdbx_seq_one_letter_code
_entity_poly.pdbx_strand_id
1 'polypeptide(L)'
;MESRQRESRWEVGWSPGNVLTNLQKLYGGTYTEQNLLLSGTHTHSAPGGFMMDLLYDISILGFLQETFDAYVDGITMSVRRAHENTRRGRIFINMGEVEGANINRSPMAYENNPETERRKYVHTGTQNNRSPLAGVW
;
A
#
# COMPACT_ATOMS: atom_id res chain seq x y z
N MET A 1 12.88 37.81 -11.34
CA MET A 1 11.89 36.71 -11.35
C MET A 1 12.61 35.47 -10.87
N GLU A 2 12.58 35.21 -9.57
CA GLU A 2 13.21 34.05 -8.95
C GLU A 2 12.42 32.78 -9.27
N SER A 3 13.06 31.85 -9.98
CA SER A 3 12.59 30.48 -10.10
C SER A 3 12.79 29.80 -8.75
N ARG A 4 11.71 29.64 -7.98
CA ARG A 4 11.69 28.73 -6.82
C ARG A 4 12.09 27.34 -7.30
N GLN A 5 13.29 26.90 -6.93
CA GLN A 5 13.61 25.49 -6.89
C GLN A 5 12.58 24.84 -5.96
N ARG A 6 11.82 23.88 -6.49
CA ARG A 6 11.03 22.98 -5.63
C ARG A 6 12.04 22.09 -4.95
N GLU A 7 12.42 22.49 -3.74
CA GLU A 7 13.15 21.66 -2.81
C GLU A 7 12.35 20.37 -2.63
N SER A 8 12.93 19.25 -3.08
CA SER A 8 12.32 17.93 -2.96
C SER A 8 12.27 17.57 -1.48
N ARG A 9 11.07 17.56 -0.92
CA ARG A 9 10.73 17.28 0.49
C ARG A 9 11.13 15.87 0.97
N TRP A 10 12.02 15.15 0.27
CA TRP A 10 12.20 13.71 0.40
C TRP A 10 13.66 13.24 0.36
N GLU A 11 14.62 14.08 0.73
CA GLU A 11 16.02 13.68 0.58
C GLU A 11 16.47 12.56 1.53
N VAL A 12 15.82 12.33 2.67
CA VAL A 12 16.10 11.14 3.50
C VAL A 12 14.91 10.82 4.40
N GLY A 13 14.25 9.67 4.21
CA GLY A 13 13.44 9.09 5.30
C GLY A 13 12.07 8.48 4.96
N TRP A 14 11.96 7.67 3.91
CA TRP A 14 10.82 6.77 3.74
C TRP A 14 11.17 5.61 2.80
N SER A 15 10.74 4.38 3.11
CA SER A 15 11.12 3.15 2.38
C SER A 15 10.95 3.25 0.84
N PRO A 16 9.84 3.78 0.29
CA PRO A 16 9.69 4.05 -1.14
C PRO A 16 10.71 5.02 -1.75
N GLY A 17 11.14 6.04 -0.99
CA GLY A 17 12.18 6.97 -1.43
C GLY A 17 13.52 6.24 -1.61
N ASN A 18 13.89 5.38 -0.66
CA ASN A 18 15.11 4.58 -0.74
C ASN A 18 15.07 3.57 -1.90
N VAL A 19 13.93 2.93 -2.15
CA VAL A 19 13.73 2.07 -3.34
C VAL A 19 13.93 2.88 -4.62
N LEU A 20 13.30 4.05 -4.74
CA LEU A 20 13.46 4.91 -5.91
C LEU A 20 14.92 5.36 -6.11
N THR A 21 15.60 5.77 -5.05
CA THR A 21 17.03 6.11 -5.09
C THR A 21 17.88 4.95 -5.61
N ASN A 22 17.63 3.73 -5.13
CA ASN A 22 18.35 2.55 -5.60
C ASN A 22 18.07 2.26 -7.08
N LEU A 23 16.83 2.38 -7.52
CA LEU A 23 16.47 2.20 -8.93
C LEU A 23 17.07 3.29 -9.83
N GLN A 24 17.16 4.53 -9.37
CA GLN A 24 17.81 5.62 -10.10
C GLN A 24 19.32 5.40 -10.25
N LYS A 25 19.98 4.85 -9.23
CA LYS A 25 21.40 4.45 -9.33
C LYS A 25 21.61 3.36 -10.38
N LEU A 26 20.67 2.43 -10.53
CA LEU A 26 20.75 1.31 -11.48
C LEU A 26 20.35 1.69 -12.90
N TYR A 27 19.34 2.55 -13.06
CA TYR A 27 18.63 2.78 -14.33
C TYR A 27 18.50 4.26 -14.71
N GLY A 28 19.20 5.17 -14.01
CA GLY A 28 19.14 6.60 -14.26
C GLY A 28 17.72 7.15 -14.10
N GLY A 29 17.25 7.93 -15.08
CA GLY A 29 15.94 8.59 -15.05
C GLY A 29 14.75 7.70 -15.43
N THR A 30 14.93 6.40 -15.63
CA THR A 30 13.83 5.50 -16.08
C THR A 30 12.71 5.39 -15.05
N TYR A 31 13.06 5.30 -13.76
CA TYR A 31 12.08 5.24 -12.68
C TYR A 31 12.01 6.59 -11.95
N THR A 32 10.79 7.05 -11.73
CA THR A 32 10.49 8.32 -11.07
C THR A 32 9.29 8.16 -10.14
N GLU A 33 9.05 9.15 -9.28
CA GLU A 33 7.87 9.18 -8.42
C GLU A 33 6.54 9.12 -9.21
N GLN A 34 6.57 9.51 -10.49
CA GLN A 34 5.37 9.53 -11.35
C GLN A 34 5.05 8.17 -11.98
N ASN A 35 6.00 7.23 -12.00
CA ASN A 35 5.83 5.94 -12.67
C ASN A 35 6.16 4.72 -11.80
N LEU A 36 6.60 4.93 -10.55
CA LEU A 36 6.80 3.87 -9.56
C LEU A 36 5.67 3.88 -8.53
N LEU A 37 4.92 2.78 -8.48
CA LEU A 37 3.88 2.57 -7.47
C LEU A 37 4.25 1.37 -6.59
N LEU A 38 4.29 1.60 -5.28
CA LEU A 38 4.49 0.54 -4.27
C LEU A 38 3.18 0.37 -3.49
N SER A 39 2.71 -0.87 -3.40
CA SER A 39 1.47 -1.21 -2.70
C SER A 39 1.69 -2.42 -1.80
N GLY A 40 1.26 -2.33 -0.55
CA GLY A 40 1.30 -3.42 0.40
C GLY A 40 -0.01 -4.22 0.40
N THR A 41 0.09 -5.53 0.60
CA THR A 41 -1.09 -6.41 0.74
C THR A 41 -1.84 -6.24 2.07
N HIS A 42 -1.29 -5.45 2.99
CA HIS A 42 -1.84 -5.19 4.32
C HIS A 42 -1.95 -6.45 5.20
N THR A 43 -0.96 -7.34 5.14
CA THR A 43 -0.82 -8.41 6.14
C THR A 43 -0.42 -7.84 7.51
N HIS A 44 -1.00 -8.40 8.57
CA HIS A 44 -0.68 -8.06 9.97
C HIS A 44 0.37 -9.00 10.58
N SER A 45 0.99 -9.85 9.77
CA SER A 45 1.95 -10.88 10.21
C SER A 45 3.34 -10.68 9.61
N ALA A 46 3.70 -9.43 9.31
CA ALA A 46 5.01 -9.05 8.80
C ALA A 46 5.82 -8.33 9.90
N PRO A 47 7.17 -8.40 9.90
CA PRO A 47 7.97 -7.63 10.83
C PRO A 47 7.78 -6.13 10.60
N GLY A 48 7.60 -5.38 11.70
CA GLY A 48 7.46 -3.91 11.71
C GLY A 48 8.79 -3.17 11.92
N GLY A 49 8.74 -1.89 12.29
CA GLY A 49 9.94 -1.08 12.59
C GLY A 49 10.58 -0.45 11.35
N PHE A 50 9.78 -0.10 10.35
CA PHE A 50 10.26 0.42 9.06
C PHE A 50 9.53 1.70 8.60
N MET A 51 8.61 2.22 9.42
CA MET A 51 7.72 3.30 9.03
C MET A 51 8.26 4.69 9.40
N MET A 52 9.32 4.77 10.23
CA MET A 52 10.09 5.96 10.60
C MET A 52 9.33 7.01 11.43
N ASP A 53 8.00 7.05 11.38
CA ASP A 53 7.18 7.79 12.35
C ASP A 53 6.99 6.96 13.63
N LEU A 54 7.26 7.59 14.77
CA LEU A 54 7.13 6.98 16.10
C LEU A 54 5.76 6.31 16.31
N LEU A 55 4.68 6.94 15.83
CA LEU A 55 3.32 6.42 16.00
C LEU A 55 3.16 5.00 15.44
N TYR A 56 3.82 4.70 14.32
CA TYR A 56 3.70 3.40 13.67
C TYR A 56 4.68 2.37 14.23
N ASP A 57 5.84 2.80 14.73
CA ASP A 57 6.90 1.91 15.19
C ASP A 57 6.90 1.71 16.73
N ILE A 58 6.07 2.43 17.50
CA ILE A 58 6.03 2.33 18.97
C ILE A 58 5.71 0.91 19.48
N SER A 59 4.83 0.19 18.80
CA SER A 59 4.49 -1.20 19.13
C SER A 59 5.64 -2.18 18.84
N ILE A 60 6.65 -1.73 18.09
CA ILE A 60 7.84 -2.48 17.69
C ILE A 60 9.08 -2.03 18.47
N LEU A 61 8.90 -1.12 19.45
CA LEU A 61 9.97 -0.51 20.25
C LEU A 61 10.92 0.37 19.42
N GLY A 62 10.45 0.90 18.29
CA GLY A 62 11.16 1.84 17.43
C GLY A 62 11.58 1.26 16.08
N PHE A 63 12.51 1.97 15.43
CA PHE A 63 13.01 1.63 14.11
C PHE A 63 13.99 0.45 14.17
N LEU A 64 13.81 -0.51 13.26
CA LEU A 64 14.65 -1.68 13.09
C LEU A 64 15.27 -1.66 11.70
N GLN A 65 16.57 -1.35 11.66
CA GLN A 65 17.29 -1.16 10.41
C GLN A 65 17.31 -2.43 9.54
N GLU A 66 17.46 -3.60 10.15
CA GLU A 66 17.51 -4.88 9.44
C GLU A 66 16.20 -5.16 8.69
N THR A 67 15.06 -4.86 9.32
CA THR A 67 13.74 -5.00 8.68
C THR A 67 13.58 -4.01 7.53
N PHE A 68 13.97 -2.75 7.76
CA PHE A 68 13.89 -1.71 6.74
C PHE A 68 14.74 -2.03 5.51
N ASP A 69 16.01 -2.39 5.72
CA ASP A 69 16.96 -2.73 4.65
C ASP A 69 16.46 -3.94 3.86
N ALA A 70 15.97 -4.98 4.55
CA ALA A 70 15.42 -6.17 3.90
C ALA A 70 14.23 -5.84 2.97
N TYR A 71 13.33 -4.94 3.37
CA TYR A 71 12.24 -4.49 2.50
C TYR A 71 12.73 -3.68 1.32
N VAL A 72 13.59 -2.68 1.55
CA VAL A 72 14.13 -1.82 0.48
C VAL A 72 14.88 -2.65 -0.56
N ASP A 73 15.75 -3.56 -0.13
CA ASP A 73 16.55 -4.40 -1.00
C ASP A 73 15.68 -5.43 -1.74
N GLY A 74 14.74 -6.06 -1.03
CA GLY A 74 13.81 -7.03 -1.61
C GLY A 74 12.93 -6.42 -2.71
N ILE A 75 12.38 -5.23 -2.45
CA ILE A 75 11.57 -4.49 -3.43
C ILE A 75 12.45 -4.08 -4.62
N THR A 76 13.62 -3.48 -4.38
CA THR A 76 14.56 -3.06 -5.44
C THR A 76 14.93 -4.25 -6.33
N MET A 77 15.24 -5.40 -5.73
CA MET A 77 15.58 -6.63 -6.43
C MET A 77 14.42 -7.15 -7.28
N SER A 78 13.18 -7.08 -6.77
CA SER A 78 11.99 -7.51 -7.53
C SER A 78 11.79 -6.68 -8.81
N VAL A 79 11.97 -5.36 -8.72
CA VAL A 79 11.85 -4.45 -9.86
C VAL A 79 12.98 -4.66 -10.85
N ARG A 80 14.23 -4.79 -10.37
CA ARG A 80 15.38 -5.16 -11.22
C ARG A 80 15.11 -6.45 -11.98
N ARG A 81 14.69 -7.52 -11.29
CA ARG A 81 14.38 -8.80 -11.95
C ARG A 81 13.28 -8.65 -13.01
N ALA A 82 12.24 -7.85 -12.77
CA ALA A 82 11.21 -7.58 -13.76
C ALA A 82 11.76 -6.80 -14.97
N HIS A 83 12.54 -5.75 -14.72
CA HIS A 83 13.16 -4.91 -15.75
C HIS A 83 14.04 -5.73 -16.70
N GLU A 84 14.98 -6.51 -16.16
CA GLU A 84 15.91 -7.32 -16.95
C GLU A 84 15.24 -8.46 -17.71
N ASN A 85 14.01 -8.85 -17.32
CA ASN A 85 13.26 -9.94 -17.95
C ASN A 85 12.11 -9.43 -18.84
N THR A 86 12.14 -8.17 -19.26
CA THR A 86 11.09 -7.57 -20.11
C THR A 86 11.01 -8.29 -21.47
N ARG A 87 9.78 -8.63 -21.89
CA ARG A 87 9.48 -9.29 -23.18
C ARG A 87 8.23 -8.70 -23.80
N ARG A 88 8.10 -8.82 -25.13
CA ARG A 88 6.87 -8.43 -25.84
C ARG A 88 5.70 -9.32 -25.39
N GLY A 89 4.59 -8.69 -24.99
CA GLY A 89 3.41 -9.39 -24.47
C GLY A 89 2.11 -8.64 -24.74
N ARG A 90 1.01 -9.18 -24.22
CA ARG A 90 -0.34 -8.58 -24.23
C ARG A 90 -0.90 -8.60 -22.81
N ILE A 91 -1.64 -7.57 -22.44
CA ILE A 91 -2.30 -7.45 -21.14
C ILE A 91 -3.80 -7.71 -21.35
N PHE A 92 -4.39 -8.56 -20.49
CA PHE A 92 -5.82 -8.86 -20.48
C PHE A 92 -6.37 -8.58 -19.08
N ILE A 93 -7.63 -8.17 -18.99
CA ILE A 93 -8.30 -7.83 -17.73
C ILE A 93 -9.61 -8.61 -17.67
N ASN A 94 -9.93 -9.12 -16.48
CA ASN A 94 -11.23 -9.73 -16.18
C ASN A 94 -11.75 -9.19 -14.84
N MET A 95 -13.05 -9.20 -14.65
CA MET A 95 -13.73 -8.73 -13.44
C MET A 95 -14.82 -9.72 -13.05
N GLY A 96 -15.02 -9.92 -11.76
CA GLY A 96 -16.04 -10.79 -11.21
C GLY A 96 -16.32 -10.48 -9.75
N GLU A 97 -17.50 -10.87 -9.27
CA GLU A 97 -17.90 -10.71 -7.88
C GLU A 97 -17.41 -11.90 -7.04
N VAL A 98 -16.95 -11.61 -5.82
CA VAL A 98 -16.50 -12.62 -4.86
C VAL A 98 -17.30 -12.43 -3.57
N GLU A 99 -18.26 -13.32 -3.34
CA GLU A 99 -19.11 -13.29 -2.16
C GLU A 99 -18.51 -14.12 -1.01
N GLY A 100 -18.89 -13.80 0.24
CA GLY A 100 -18.49 -14.59 1.41
C GLY A 100 -17.04 -14.44 1.87
N ALA A 101 -16.23 -13.62 1.19
CA ALA A 101 -14.82 -13.39 1.53
C ALA A 101 -14.57 -12.21 2.48
N ASN A 102 -15.58 -11.37 2.73
CA ASN A 102 -15.46 -10.19 3.58
C ASN A 102 -16.76 -9.85 4.32
N ILE A 103 -16.63 -9.07 5.39
CA ILE A 103 -17.72 -8.39 6.09
C ILE A 103 -17.33 -6.94 6.34
N ASN A 104 -18.33 -6.06 6.48
CA ASN A 104 -18.10 -4.69 6.91
C ASN A 104 -17.95 -4.65 8.44
N ARG A 105 -16.74 -4.32 8.92
CA ARG A 105 -16.44 -4.24 10.37
C ARG A 105 -16.99 -2.99 11.07
N SER A 106 -17.61 -2.07 10.33
CA SER A 106 -18.16 -0.81 10.88
C SER A 106 -19.46 -0.40 10.15
N PRO A 107 -20.53 -1.22 10.22
CA PRO A 107 -21.75 -1.02 9.45
C PRO A 107 -22.48 0.29 9.81
N MET A 108 -22.54 0.63 11.11
CA MET A 108 -23.20 1.87 11.56
C MET A 108 -22.54 3.13 10.99
N ALA A 109 -21.21 3.12 10.86
CA ALA A 109 -20.50 4.24 10.24
C ALA A 109 -20.82 4.34 8.75
N TYR A 110 -20.93 3.21 8.06
CA TYR A 110 -21.32 3.17 6.65
C TYR A 110 -22.76 3.67 6.41
N GLU A 111 -23.68 3.38 7.33
CA GLU A 111 -25.07 3.86 7.26
C GLU A 111 -25.20 5.38 7.40
N ASN A 112 -24.17 6.06 7.90
CA ASN A 112 -24.14 7.53 7.97
C ASN A 112 -23.74 8.19 6.63
N ASN A 113 -23.27 7.44 5.63
CA ASN A 113 -22.99 7.98 4.29
C ASN A 113 -24.30 8.38 3.58
N PRO A 114 -24.35 9.39 2.69
CA PRO A 114 -25.59 9.77 2.00
C PRO A 114 -26.30 8.59 1.32
N GLU A 115 -27.63 8.52 1.45
CA GLU A 115 -28.41 7.40 0.89
C GLU A 115 -28.26 7.28 -0.64
N THR A 116 -28.14 8.41 -1.34
CA THR A 116 -27.90 8.46 -2.80
C THR A 116 -26.55 7.86 -3.20
N GLU A 117 -25.55 7.89 -2.32
CA GLU A 117 -24.27 7.22 -2.51
C GLU A 117 -24.38 5.73 -2.23
N ARG A 118 -24.97 5.35 -1.08
CA ARG A 118 -25.09 3.92 -0.70
C ARG A 118 -25.86 3.10 -1.73
N ARG A 119 -26.90 3.68 -2.34
CA ARG A 119 -27.68 3.04 -3.41
C ARG A 119 -26.87 2.65 -4.66
N LYS A 120 -25.64 3.15 -4.82
CA LYS A 120 -24.75 2.75 -5.93
C LYS A 120 -24.05 1.40 -5.70
N TYR A 121 -24.08 0.88 -4.47
CA TYR A 121 -23.37 -0.33 -4.09
C TYR A 121 -24.36 -1.43 -3.71
N VAL A 122 -24.28 -2.56 -4.41
CA VAL A 122 -25.19 -3.70 -4.21
C VAL A 122 -24.82 -4.49 -2.94
N HIS A 123 -23.53 -4.51 -2.59
CA HIS A 123 -22.99 -5.29 -1.48
C HIS A 123 -22.37 -4.36 -0.42
N THR A 124 -23.06 -4.19 0.71
CA THR A 124 -22.61 -3.34 1.83
C THR A 124 -21.74 -4.08 2.85
N GLY A 125 -21.57 -5.40 2.67
CA GLY A 125 -20.89 -6.28 3.63
C GLY A 125 -21.63 -6.40 4.97
N THR A 126 -22.86 -5.89 5.06
CA THR A 126 -23.74 -6.05 6.22
C THR A 126 -24.48 -7.37 6.04
N GLN A 127 -24.11 -8.38 6.83
CA GLN A 127 -24.99 -9.54 6.96
C GLN A 127 -26.23 -9.06 7.70
N ASN A 128 -27.33 -8.79 6.98
CA ASN A 128 -28.63 -8.45 7.54
C ASN A 128 -29.29 -9.67 8.23
N ASN A 129 -28.49 -10.61 8.76
CA ASN A 129 -28.95 -11.80 9.45
C ASN A 129 -27.98 -12.23 10.56
N ARG A 130 -27.64 -11.32 11.49
CA ARG A 130 -27.06 -11.74 12.78
C ARG A 130 -28.19 -11.96 13.78
N SER A 131 -28.45 -13.23 14.07
CA SER A 131 -28.95 -13.64 15.39
C SER A 131 -28.09 -13.01 16.49
N PRO A 132 -28.65 -12.66 17.66
CA PRO A 132 -28.07 -11.70 18.62
C PRO A 132 -26.81 -12.16 19.38
N LEU A 133 -26.04 -13.15 18.91
CA LEU A 133 -24.98 -13.79 19.70
C LEU A 133 -23.60 -13.90 19.02
N ALA A 134 -23.33 -13.20 17.92
CA ALA A 134 -21.97 -13.19 17.36
C ALA A 134 -21.13 -12.08 18.02
N GLY A 135 -20.40 -12.49 19.06
CA GLY A 135 -19.53 -11.67 19.88
C GLY A 135 -18.43 -10.91 19.12
N VAL A 136 -17.96 -9.93 19.88
CA VAL A 136 -16.87 -8.98 19.65
C VAL A 136 -15.62 -9.67 19.10
N TRP A 137 -15.09 -9.14 17.99
CA TRP A 137 -13.65 -9.05 17.77
C TRP A 137 -13.28 -7.59 17.84
#